data_AF-A0A166QQF1-F1
#
_entry.id   AF-A0A166QQF1-F1
#
_cell.length_a   1.000
_cell.length_b   1.000
_cell.length_c   1.000
_cell.angle_alpha   90.00
_cell.angle_beta   90.00
_cell.angle_gamma   90.00
#
_symmetry.space_group_name_H-M   'P 1'
#
loop_
_entity.id
_entity.type
_entity.pdbx_description
1 polymer ?
#
loop_
_entity_poly.entity_id
_entity_poly.type
_entity_poly.pdbx_seq_one_letter_code
_entity_poly.pdbx_strand_id
1 'polypeptide(L)'
;MDDGASSTQWENHPRYGVVHTSGCATCSPFISHMIDAAFDNDSSFQAAREDLKRSVGSGSDRRVCDQVGNEGRSHNKLSDETQKEFQLLRAELRKSQDQCERLKDMLKNTQEGREEAAGFCASNSNGSGRTSPPYFDGDDFSIAAEDITNPSSPISWDALDDSFSSAAAHREKLKKPKTVKQMKALMFDAHQPGNEDALLMVQELCREAHDTSRESRMDFQKYLLSAWRRPVSLDEDDASLRYAPSGPDNPTFDAPAEEWRTYYEARPSSFELPRGVRRDSDGRPVLSDVKAFRIVARLGPAKSEENTDIRSRYKRLVMTLFFMPGLYARFTTRLGLTIPGTIAHAHIKRSLGVLAVNDIVRHYAACGITAHNADHELGPWARECFADVVRKGVTEDLERVLEALQI
;
A
#
# COMPACT_ATOMS: atom_id res chain seq x y z
N MET A 1 1.01 12.20 -46.56
CA MET A 1 0.88 10.84 -46.03
C MET A 1 2.18 10.57 -45.31
N ASP A 2 2.24 11.01 -44.05
CA ASP A 2 3.38 10.73 -43.17
C ASP A 2 3.08 9.41 -42.48
N ASP A 3 3.72 8.34 -42.95
CA ASP A 3 3.83 7.09 -42.20
C ASP A 3 4.72 7.38 -40.99
N GLY A 4 4.09 7.84 -39.91
CA GLY A 4 4.72 8.06 -38.62
C GLY A 4 5.29 6.74 -38.12
N ALA A 5 6.59 6.54 -38.31
CA ALA A 5 7.33 5.40 -37.77
C ALA A 5 7.24 5.43 -36.24
N SER A 6 6.26 4.71 -35.69
CA SER A 6 6.14 4.43 -34.27
C SER A 6 7.41 3.73 -33.81
N SER A 7 8.24 4.44 -33.05
CA SER A 7 9.45 3.88 -32.44
C SER A 7 9.08 2.66 -31.62
N THR A 8 9.46 1.47 -32.08
CA THR A 8 9.23 0.22 -31.37
C THR A 8 10.19 0.18 -30.18
N GLN A 9 9.69 0.46 -28.99
CA GLN A 9 10.45 0.37 -27.76
C GLN A 9 10.72 -1.10 -27.44
N TRP A 10 11.99 -1.46 -27.24
CA TRP A 10 12.40 -2.79 -26.80
C TRP A 10 12.22 -2.93 -25.29
N GLU A 11 11.68 -4.06 -24.86
CA GLU A 11 11.44 -4.45 -23.47
C GLU A 11 12.19 -5.75 -23.17
N ASN A 12 12.71 -5.87 -21.94
CA ASN A 12 13.34 -7.09 -21.45
C ASN A 12 12.50 -7.65 -20.30
N HIS A 13 12.13 -8.92 -20.39
CA HIS A 13 11.44 -9.65 -19.34
C HIS A 13 12.48 -10.46 -18.53
N PRO A 14 13.06 -9.91 -17.44
CA PRO A 14 14.24 -10.48 -16.76
C PRO A 14 14.00 -11.88 -16.20
N ARG A 15 12.75 -12.20 -15.83
CA ARG A 15 12.33 -13.52 -15.33
C ARG A 15 12.51 -14.65 -16.35
N TYR A 16 12.38 -14.35 -17.63
CA TYR A 16 12.44 -15.34 -18.72
C TYR A 16 13.63 -15.12 -19.66
N GLY A 17 14.38 -14.03 -19.48
CA GLY A 17 15.50 -13.67 -20.35
C GLY A 17 15.08 -13.37 -21.79
N VAL A 18 13.85 -12.90 -21.99
CA VAL A 18 13.30 -12.62 -23.32
C VAL A 18 13.30 -11.12 -23.57
N VAL A 19 13.94 -10.71 -24.66
CA VAL A 19 13.93 -9.34 -25.15
C VAL A 19 12.97 -9.27 -26.34
N HIS A 20 11.98 -8.37 -26.28
CA HIS A 20 10.95 -8.24 -27.31
C HIS A 20 10.60 -6.77 -27.57
N THR A 21 9.88 -6.50 -28.66
CA THR A 21 9.31 -5.17 -28.90
C THR A 21 7.96 -5.04 -28.16
N SER A 22 7.73 -3.86 -27.58
CA SER A 22 6.44 -3.47 -26.99
C SER A 22 5.32 -3.60 -28.03
N GLY A 23 4.22 -4.24 -27.65
CA GLY A 23 3.08 -4.48 -28.56
C GLY A 23 3.30 -5.55 -29.63
N CYS A 24 4.36 -6.36 -29.56
CA CYS A 24 4.58 -7.45 -30.51
C CYS A 24 3.50 -8.55 -30.36
N ALA A 25 2.65 -8.69 -31.38
CA ALA A 25 1.59 -9.69 -31.42
C ALA A 25 2.10 -11.14 -31.35
N THR A 26 3.37 -11.38 -31.70
CA THR A 26 3.99 -12.71 -31.63
C THR A 26 4.60 -12.99 -30.26
N CYS A 27 5.21 -11.99 -29.62
CA CYS A 27 5.86 -12.18 -28.32
C CYS A 27 4.85 -12.26 -27.17
N SER A 28 3.72 -11.56 -27.25
CA SER A 28 2.70 -11.56 -26.19
C SER A 28 2.12 -12.96 -25.90
N PRO A 29 1.67 -13.75 -26.90
CA PRO A 29 1.20 -15.11 -26.66
C PRO A 29 2.30 -16.04 -26.12
N PHE A 30 3.53 -15.88 -26.60
CA PHE A 30 4.67 -16.67 -26.14
C PHE A 30 4.99 -16.39 -24.67
N ILE A 31 5.02 -15.13 -24.25
CA ILE A 31 5.24 -14.72 -22.86
C ILE A 31 4.09 -15.21 -21.97
N SER A 32 2.84 -15.06 -22.40
CA SER A 32 1.68 -15.58 -21.67
C SER A 32 1.81 -17.08 -21.45
N HIS A 33 2.14 -17.84 -22.50
CA HIS A 33 2.32 -19.28 -22.39
C HIS A 33 3.47 -19.66 -21.44
N MET A 34 4.58 -18.92 -21.45
CA MET A 34 5.67 -19.14 -20.47
C MET A 34 5.25 -18.81 -19.03
N ILE A 35 4.40 -17.80 -18.83
CA ILE A 35 3.85 -17.47 -17.51
C ILE A 35 2.93 -18.60 -17.04
N ASP A 36 2.01 -19.05 -17.89
CA ASP A 36 1.07 -20.13 -17.60
C ASP A 36 1.81 -21.45 -17.33
N ALA A 37 2.75 -21.84 -18.19
CA ALA A 37 3.56 -23.04 -18.00
C ALA A 37 4.45 -22.99 -16.74
N ALA A 38 4.94 -21.80 -16.38
CA ALA A 38 5.67 -21.61 -15.13
C ALA A 38 4.76 -21.70 -13.89
N PHE A 39 3.52 -21.20 -14.01
CA PHE A 39 2.50 -21.21 -12.96
C PHE A 39 1.96 -22.62 -12.70
N ASP A 40 1.62 -23.33 -13.77
CA ASP A 40 1.14 -24.72 -13.73
C ASP A 40 2.25 -25.74 -13.43
N ASN A 41 3.50 -25.27 -13.31
CA ASN A 41 4.69 -26.09 -13.09
C ASN A 41 4.85 -27.20 -14.14
N ASP A 42 4.68 -26.85 -15.41
CA ASP A 42 4.78 -27.79 -16.52
C ASP A 42 6.17 -28.46 -16.56
N SER A 43 6.16 -29.79 -16.56
CA SER A 43 7.37 -30.62 -16.58
C SER A 43 8.32 -30.33 -17.76
N SER A 44 7.77 -30.02 -18.94
CA SER A 44 8.53 -29.74 -20.15
C SER A 44 9.22 -28.38 -20.07
N PHE A 45 8.52 -27.38 -19.51
CA PHE A 45 9.07 -26.06 -19.24
C PHE A 45 10.21 -26.12 -18.22
N GLN A 46 10.03 -26.87 -17.12
CA GLN A 46 11.10 -27.06 -16.14
C GLN A 46 12.31 -27.78 -16.74
N ALA A 47 12.10 -28.81 -17.57
CA ALA A 47 13.18 -29.52 -18.24
C ALA A 47 13.98 -28.61 -19.18
N ALA A 48 13.30 -27.79 -19.99
CA ALA A 48 13.93 -26.80 -20.87
C ALA A 48 14.73 -25.76 -20.09
N ARG A 49 14.22 -25.30 -18.94
CA ARG A 49 14.91 -24.32 -18.09
C ARG A 49 16.18 -24.89 -17.47
N GLU A 50 16.15 -26.14 -17.03
CA GLU A 50 17.35 -26.83 -16.52
C GLU A 50 18.36 -27.14 -17.63
N ASP A 51 17.91 -27.36 -18.87
CA ASP A 51 18.78 -27.52 -20.03
C ASP A 51 19.49 -26.20 -20.41
N LEU A 52 18.77 -25.09 -20.35
CA LEU A 52 19.35 -23.75 -20.55
C LEU A 52 20.39 -23.41 -19.47
N LYS A 53 20.12 -23.73 -18.21
CA LYS A 53 21.11 -23.56 -17.13
C LYS A 53 22.36 -24.40 -17.36
N ARG A 54 22.19 -25.64 -17.84
CA ARG A 54 23.30 -26.54 -18.18
C ARG A 54 24.11 -26.00 -19.37
N SER A 55 23.48 -25.45 -20.40
CA SER A 55 24.16 -24.91 -21.57
C SER A 55 24.96 -23.63 -21.27
N VAL A 56 24.41 -22.72 -20.45
CA VAL A 56 25.11 -21.51 -20.00
C VAL A 56 26.31 -21.84 -19.09
N GLY A 57 26.24 -22.96 -18.36
CA GLY A 57 27.33 -23.44 -17.50
C GLY A 57 28.50 -24.14 -18.20
N SER A 58 28.32 -24.67 -19.41
CA SER A 58 29.27 -25.61 -20.04
C SER A 58 30.06 -25.12 -21.25
N GLY A 59 29.83 -23.91 -21.77
CA GLY A 59 30.34 -23.50 -23.09
C GLY A 59 31.49 -22.47 -23.12
N SER A 60 32.70 -22.99 -23.33
CA SER A 60 34.02 -22.45 -23.76
C SER A 60 34.22 -21.13 -24.53
N ASP A 61 33.26 -20.21 -24.73
CA ASP A 61 33.50 -19.00 -25.56
C ASP A 61 33.96 -17.78 -24.74
N ARG A 62 35.13 -17.93 -24.12
CA ARG A 62 35.61 -17.09 -23.03
C ARG A 62 36.82 -16.23 -23.42
N ARG A 63 36.68 -15.39 -24.45
CA ARG A 63 37.75 -14.43 -24.81
C ARG A 63 37.34 -12.96 -24.95
N VAL A 64 36.09 -12.59 -24.63
CA VAL A 64 35.68 -11.16 -24.70
C VAL A 64 35.03 -10.62 -23.42
N CYS A 65 34.77 -11.43 -22.39
CA CYS A 65 34.03 -10.98 -21.19
C CYS A 65 34.75 -11.23 -19.84
N ASP A 66 36.07 -11.11 -19.76
CA ASP A 66 36.79 -11.39 -18.50
C ASP A 66 36.54 -10.36 -17.38
N GLN A 67 35.96 -9.18 -17.70
CA GLN A 67 35.62 -8.19 -16.68
C GLN A 67 34.19 -8.36 -16.12
N VAL A 68 33.23 -8.83 -16.94
CA VAL A 68 31.85 -9.12 -16.49
C VAL A 68 31.75 -10.49 -15.80
N GLY A 69 32.65 -11.42 -16.11
CA GLY A 69 32.66 -12.78 -15.55
C GLY A 69 33.06 -12.90 -14.07
N ASN A 70 33.64 -11.86 -13.46
CA ASN A 70 33.94 -11.85 -12.01
C ASN A 70 32.75 -11.37 -11.18
N GLU A 71 31.98 -10.41 -11.67
CA GLU A 71 30.73 -9.98 -11.02
C GLU A 71 29.67 -11.08 -11.08
N GLY A 72 29.50 -11.74 -12.24
CA GLY A 72 28.58 -12.87 -12.38
C GLY A 72 28.93 -14.07 -11.49
N ARG A 73 30.23 -14.35 -11.25
CA ARG A 73 30.66 -15.40 -10.31
C ARG A 73 30.41 -15.03 -8.85
N SER A 74 30.52 -13.74 -8.50
CA SER A 74 30.16 -13.26 -7.18
C SER A 74 28.65 -13.36 -6.96
N HIS A 75 27.85 -12.97 -7.96
CA HIS A 75 26.40 -13.02 -7.90
C HIS A 75 25.85 -14.45 -7.84
N ASN A 76 26.46 -15.39 -8.57
CA ASN A 76 26.08 -16.81 -8.50
C ASN A 76 26.41 -17.43 -7.15
N LYS A 77 27.56 -17.09 -6.53
CA LYS A 77 27.88 -17.55 -5.17
C LYS A 77 26.89 -17.02 -4.14
N LEU A 78 26.53 -15.74 -4.24
CA LEU A 78 25.54 -15.13 -3.36
C LEU A 78 24.16 -15.78 -3.54
N SER A 79 23.77 -16.08 -4.79
CA SER A 79 22.54 -16.80 -5.11
C SER A 79 22.53 -18.22 -4.52
N ASP A 80 23.63 -18.96 -4.64
CA ASP A 80 23.76 -20.31 -4.09
C ASP A 80 23.70 -20.30 -2.55
N GLU A 81 24.33 -19.32 -1.90
CA GLU A 81 24.27 -19.12 -0.44
C GLU A 81 22.85 -18.78 0.01
N THR A 82 22.18 -17.86 -0.69
CA THR A 82 20.79 -17.47 -0.41
C THR A 82 19.84 -18.66 -0.60
N GLN A 83 20.08 -19.48 -1.63
CA GLN A 83 19.28 -20.68 -1.88
C GLN A 83 19.48 -21.75 -0.79
N LYS A 84 20.71 -21.93 -0.29
CA LYS A 84 20.99 -22.81 0.85
C LYS A 84 20.32 -22.32 2.12
N GLU A 85 20.40 -21.03 2.41
CA GLU A 85 19.73 -20.43 3.57
C GLU A 85 18.22 -20.61 3.50
N PHE A 86 17.62 -20.41 2.32
CA PHE A 86 16.20 -20.62 2.10
C PHE A 86 15.79 -22.10 2.28
N GLN A 87 16.63 -23.05 1.86
CA GLN A 87 16.40 -24.48 2.11
C GLN A 87 16.45 -24.81 3.60
N LEU A 88 17.39 -24.23 4.35
CA LEU A 88 17.49 -24.40 5.80
C LEU A 88 16.26 -23.83 6.51
N LEU A 89 15.81 -22.62 6.15
CA LEU A 89 14.61 -22.01 6.69
C LEU A 89 13.35 -22.83 6.39
N ARG A 90 13.23 -23.40 5.18
CA ARG A 90 12.12 -24.32 4.84
C ARG A 90 12.17 -25.61 5.67
N ALA A 91 13.34 -26.18 5.88
CA ALA A 91 13.49 -27.38 6.73
C ALA A 91 13.11 -27.08 8.18
N GLU A 92 13.50 -25.91 8.70
CA GLU A 92 13.16 -25.49 10.06
C GLU A 92 11.66 -25.19 10.21
N LEU A 93 11.03 -24.57 9.20
CA LEU A 93 9.58 -24.36 9.18
C LEU A 93 8.82 -25.69 9.23
N ARG A 94 9.27 -26.72 8.49
CA ARG A 94 8.67 -28.06 8.55
C ARG A 94 8.79 -28.68 9.93
N LYS A 95 9.96 -28.61 10.57
CA LYS A 95 10.12 -29.11 11.95
C LYS A 95 9.17 -28.40 12.92
N SER A 96 9.01 -27.08 12.78
CA SER A 96 8.10 -26.30 13.62
C SER A 96 6.64 -26.68 13.37
N GLN A 97 6.25 -26.93 12.11
CA GLN A 97 4.93 -27.44 11.74
C GLN A 97 4.66 -28.82 12.37
N ASP A 98 5.61 -29.75 12.27
CA ASP A 98 5.52 -31.08 12.89
C ASP A 98 5.42 -31.01 14.43
N GLN A 99 6.03 -30.01 15.05
CA GLN A 99 5.89 -29.76 16.48
C GLN A 99 4.50 -29.23 16.83
N CYS A 100 3.96 -28.29 16.05
CA CYS A 100 2.61 -27.79 16.23
C CYS A 100 1.56 -28.88 16.05
N GLU A 101 1.73 -29.79 15.08
CA GLU A 101 0.83 -30.91 14.86
C GLU A 101 0.84 -31.89 16.04
N ARG A 102 2.04 -32.27 16.53
CA ARG A 102 2.17 -33.07 17.76
C ARG A 102 1.49 -32.43 18.97
N LEU A 103 1.62 -31.11 19.15
CA LEU A 103 0.96 -30.41 20.25
C LEU A 103 -0.57 -30.38 20.09
N LYS A 104 -1.07 -30.28 18.86
CA LYS A 104 -2.52 -30.38 18.60
C LYS A 104 -3.06 -31.77 18.94
N ASP A 105 -2.34 -32.82 18.57
CA ASP A 105 -2.72 -34.20 18.91
C ASP A 105 -2.73 -34.43 20.42
N MET A 106 -1.71 -33.91 21.13
CA MET A 106 -1.69 -33.93 22.59
C MET A 106 -2.89 -33.21 23.20
N LEU A 107 -3.23 -32.01 22.70
CA LEU A 107 -4.41 -31.27 23.17
C LEU A 107 -5.70 -32.04 22.91
N LYS A 108 -5.86 -32.63 21.72
CA LYS A 108 -7.02 -33.45 21.37
C LYS A 108 -7.17 -34.64 22.32
N ASN A 109 -6.09 -35.38 22.56
CA ASN A 109 -6.10 -36.50 23.50
C ASN A 109 -6.44 -36.06 24.94
N THR A 110 -5.98 -34.88 25.37
CA THR A 110 -6.36 -34.34 26.69
C THR A 110 -7.81 -33.86 26.75
N GLN A 111 -8.39 -33.41 25.64
CA GLN A 111 -9.81 -33.05 25.56
C GLN A 111 -10.69 -34.29 25.58
N GLU A 112 -10.36 -35.32 24.80
CA GLU A 112 -11.04 -36.62 24.81
C GLU A 112 -11.01 -37.25 26.22
N GLY A 113 -9.85 -37.26 26.88
CA GLY A 113 -9.76 -37.73 28.27
C GLY A 113 -10.53 -36.86 29.28
N ARG A 114 -10.71 -35.56 29.02
CA ARG A 114 -11.56 -34.68 29.84
C ARG A 114 -13.05 -34.93 29.60
N GLU A 115 -13.46 -35.20 28.37
CA GLU A 115 -14.84 -35.54 28.03
C GLU A 115 -15.23 -36.90 28.62
N GLU A 116 -14.33 -37.88 28.59
CA GLU A 116 -14.51 -39.16 29.31
C GLU A 116 -14.68 -38.96 30.82
N ALA A 117 -13.85 -38.10 31.43
CA ALA A 117 -13.96 -37.77 32.85
C ALA A 117 -15.22 -36.94 33.18
N ALA A 118 -15.65 -36.03 32.29
CA ALA A 118 -16.82 -35.19 32.47
C ALA A 118 -18.13 -35.96 32.24
N GLY A 119 -18.14 -36.93 31.32
CA GLY A 119 -19.24 -37.86 31.08
C GLY A 119 -19.60 -38.67 32.34
N PHE A 120 -18.64 -38.88 33.24
CA PHE A 120 -18.89 -39.50 34.54
C PHE A 120 -19.62 -38.56 35.53
N CYS A 121 -19.53 -37.24 35.34
CA CYS A 121 -20.10 -36.24 36.25
C CYS A 121 -21.41 -35.59 35.76
N ALA A 122 -21.77 -35.74 34.48
CA ALA A 122 -22.88 -35.01 33.84
C ALA A 122 -24.29 -35.62 34.05
N SER A 123 -24.42 -36.74 34.76
CA SER A 123 -25.72 -37.38 35.01
C SER A 123 -26.65 -36.63 36.00
N ASN A 124 -26.33 -35.40 36.40
CA ASN A 124 -27.11 -34.72 37.44
C ASN A 124 -27.20 -33.19 37.24
N SER A 125 -27.84 -32.73 36.18
CA SER A 125 -28.49 -31.40 36.18
C SER A 125 -29.49 -31.23 35.04
N ASN A 126 -30.76 -31.45 35.36
CA ASN A 126 -31.88 -30.99 34.56
C ASN A 126 -32.28 -29.59 35.02
N GLY A 127 -32.41 -28.63 34.11
CA GLY A 127 -33.29 -27.48 34.34
C GLY A 127 -32.96 -26.18 33.62
N SER A 128 -33.89 -25.80 32.72
CA SER A 128 -34.29 -24.43 32.39
C SER A 128 -33.27 -23.58 31.60
N GLY A 129 -33.57 -22.91 30.49
CA GLY A 129 -34.81 -22.43 29.91
C GLY A 129 -34.60 -20.98 29.43
N ARG A 130 -35.15 -20.61 28.25
CA ARG A 130 -35.42 -19.23 27.74
C ARG A 130 -34.20 -18.42 27.26
N THR A 131 -34.25 -17.44 26.34
CA THR A 131 -35.29 -16.79 25.49
C THR A 131 -34.57 -15.96 24.41
N SER A 132 -35.12 -15.89 23.19
CA SER A 132 -34.67 -15.02 22.08
C SER A 132 -35.14 -13.56 22.25
N PRO A 133 -34.48 -12.58 21.60
CA PRO A 133 -35.10 -11.29 21.30
C PRO A 133 -35.06 -10.91 19.78
N PRO A 134 -35.84 -9.90 19.37
CA PRO A 134 -36.42 -9.80 18.03
C PRO A 134 -35.81 -8.72 17.11
N TYR A 135 -36.32 -8.80 15.88
CA TYR A 135 -36.12 -8.04 14.63
C TYR A 135 -36.44 -6.52 14.74
N PHE A 136 -35.76 -5.68 13.94
CA PHE A 136 -36.11 -4.26 13.73
C PHE A 136 -35.87 -3.85 12.26
N ASP A 137 -36.90 -3.29 11.63
CA ASP A 137 -36.99 -2.76 10.26
C ASP A 137 -36.61 -1.25 10.19
N GLY A 138 -36.26 -0.75 8.99
CA GLY A 138 -36.35 0.68 8.67
C GLY A 138 -35.55 1.19 7.44
N ASP A 139 -36.24 1.30 6.30
CA ASP A 139 -36.32 2.35 5.25
C ASP A 139 -35.18 3.40 5.10
N ASP A 140 -34.55 3.63 3.93
CA ASP A 140 -34.97 4.13 2.60
C ASP A 140 -35.02 5.68 2.49
N PHE A 141 -34.11 6.30 1.69
CA PHE A 141 -34.26 7.65 1.11
C PHE A 141 -33.21 7.93 0.01
N SER A 142 -33.71 8.27 -1.19
CA SER A 142 -32.97 8.80 -2.36
C SER A 142 -32.98 10.34 -2.38
N ILE A 143 -32.04 11.01 -3.08
CA ILE A 143 -32.24 12.27 -3.84
C ILE A 143 -31.00 12.62 -4.72
N ALA A 144 -31.28 13.31 -5.82
CA ALA A 144 -30.53 13.51 -7.07
C ALA A 144 -29.41 14.58 -7.07
N ALA A 145 -28.68 14.59 -8.18
CA ALA A 145 -27.49 15.38 -8.52
C ALA A 145 -27.79 16.57 -9.44
N GLU A 146 -26.95 17.62 -9.43
CA GLU A 146 -26.77 18.56 -10.54
C GLU A 146 -25.33 19.10 -10.66
N ASP A 147 -25.12 19.69 -11.84
CA ASP A 147 -23.94 19.92 -12.68
C ASP A 147 -23.28 21.31 -12.43
N ILE A 148 -22.10 21.57 -13.03
CA ILE A 148 -21.63 22.86 -13.60
C ILE A 148 -20.09 22.94 -13.72
N THR A 149 -19.73 23.43 -14.90
CA THR A 149 -18.48 23.63 -15.66
C THR A 149 -17.37 24.53 -15.09
N ASN A 150 -16.16 24.32 -15.61
CA ASN A 150 -14.88 24.99 -15.30
C ASN A 150 -14.28 25.66 -16.56
N PRO A 151 -13.51 26.77 -16.47
CA PRO A 151 -12.56 27.13 -17.52
C PRO A 151 -11.13 27.48 -17.03
N SER A 152 -10.14 27.07 -17.80
CA SER A 152 -8.69 27.22 -17.56
C SER A 152 -8.04 28.23 -18.52
N SER A 153 -6.93 28.87 -18.12
CA SER A 153 -5.90 29.41 -19.02
C SER A 153 -4.50 29.41 -18.39
N PRO A 154 -3.40 29.35 -19.17
CA PRO A 154 -2.07 28.96 -18.71
C PRO A 154 -1.09 30.15 -18.54
N ILE A 155 -0.16 30.04 -17.59
CA ILE A 155 0.91 31.02 -17.31
C ILE A 155 2.27 30.50 -17.83
N SER A 156 3.05 31.41 -18.40
CA SER A 156 4.36 31.24 -19.06
C SER A 156 5.54 31.31 -18.06
N TRP A 157 6.63 30.56 -18.34
CA TRP A 157 7.70 30.21 -17.40
C TRP A 157 9.09 30.86 -17.69
N ASP A 158 9.19 31.88 -18.53
CA ASP A 158 10.48 32.32 -19.08
C ASP A 158 11.25 33.42 -18.27
N ALA A 159 11.02 33.59 -16.97
CA ALA A 159 11.58 34.75 -16.25
C ALA A 159 12.08 34.51 -14.81
N LEU A 160 13.02 33.59 -14.56
CA LEU A 160 13.67 33.45 -13.23
C LEU A 160 15.11 32.87 -13.30
N ASP A 161 16.12 33.64 -13.75
CA ASP A 161 17.53 33.15 -13.72
C ASP A 161 18.56 34.09 -13.05
N ASP A 162 18.21 35.31 -12.61
CA ASP A 162 19.22 36.27 -12.08
C ASP A 162 19.33 36.37 -10.54
N SER A 163 18.55 35.59 -9.77
CA SER A 163 18.41 35.83 -8.31
C SER A 163 19.29 34.97 -7.38
N PHE A 164 20.19 34.11 -7.90
CA PHE A 164 20.89 33.11 -7.06
C PHE A 164 22.21 33.55 -6.41
N SER A 165 22.80 34.69 -6.79
CA SER A 165 24.14 35.06 -6.29
C SER A 165 24.19 35.75 -4.91
N SER A 166 23.07 36.28 -4.38
CA SER A 166 23.08 37.00 -3.09
C SER A 166 22.84 36.12 -1.85
N ALA A 167 22.27 34.93 -2.01
CA ALA A 167 21.90 34.04 -0.89
C ALA A 167 23.11 33.35 -0.21
N ALA A 168 24.25 33.23 -0.90
CA ALA A 168 25.40 32.50 -0.40
C ALA A 168 26.08 33.15 0.83
N ALA A 169 26.05 34.49 0.94
CA ALA A 169 26.75 35.22 1.99
C ALA A 169 25.98 35.27 3.34
N HIS A 170 24.65 35.12 3.33
CA HIS A 170 23.85 35.07 4.56
C HIS A 170 23.79 33.67 5.18
N ARG A 171 23.97 32.62 4.38
CA ARG A 171 23.94 31.21 4.82
C ARG A 171 24.99 30.86 5.89
N GLU A 172 26.11 31.58 5.97
CA GLU A 172 27.15 31.34 6.98
C GLU A 172 26.74 31.65 8.42
N LYS A 173 25.69 32.46 8.64
CA LYS A 173 25.32 32.91 10.00
C LYS A 173 24.32 32.00 10.71
N LEU A 174 23.57 31.18 9.98
CA LEU A 174 22.56 30.30 10.55
C LEU A 174 23.19 28.98 11.00
N LYS A 175 23.41 28.85 12.32
CA LYS A 175 23.87 27.58 12.91
C LYS A 175 22.74 26.56 12.89
N LYS A 176 23.03 25.33 12.43
CA LYS A 176 22.07 24.20 12.47
C LYS A 176 21.55 24.01 13.92
N PRO A 177 20.22 23.94 14.12
CA PRO A 177 19.63 23.79 15.44
C PRO A 177 20.01 22.43 16.05
N LYS A 178 20.40 22.42 17.32
CA LYS A 178 20.73 21.20 18.08
C LYS A 178 19.64 20.81 19.08
N THR A 179 18.69 21.72 19.33
CA THR A 179 17.63 21.56 20.34
C THR A 179 16.27 21.93 19.76
N VAL A 180 15.19 21.39 20.34
CA VAL A 180 13.81 21.73 19.96
C VAL A 180 13.54 23.23 20.10
N LYS A 181 14.12 23.89 21.13
CA LYS A 181 13.96 25.34 21.34
C LYS A 181 14.57 26.15 20.19
N GLN A 182 15.76 25.76 19.72
CA GLN A 182 16.40 26.41 18.56
C GLN A 182 15.62 26.15 17.27
N MET A 183 15.07 24.94 17.10
CA MET A 183 14.22 24.62 15.95
C MET A 183 12.95 25.47 15.94
N LYS A 184 12.28 25.66 17.09
CA LYS A 184 11.10 26.55 17.19
C LYS A 184 11.43 27.99 16.78
N ALA A 185 12.57 28.51 17.23
CA ALA A 185 13.01 29.85 16.86
C ALA A 185 13.26 29.95 15.35
N LEU A 186 14.00 28.99 14.78
CA LEU A 186 14.25 28.93 13.34
C LEU A 186 12.96 28.81 12.51
N MET A 187 12.00 28.00 12.96
CA MET A 187 10.70 27.89 12.31
C MET A 187 9.91 29.19 12.39
N PHE A 188 9.92 29.87 13.55
CA PHE A 188 9.28 31.17 13.71
C PHE A 188 9.89 32.22 12.78
N ASP A 189 11.22 32.26 12.71
CA ASP A 189 11.99 33.12 11.82
C ASP A 189 11.67 32.86 10.34
N ALA A 190 11.58 31.59 9.96
CA ALA A 190 11.23 31.15 8.61
C ALA A 190 9.78 31.49 8.19
N HIS A 191 8.89 31.79 9.15
CA HIS A 191 7.54 32.30 8.85
C HIS A 191 7.50 33.82 8.69
N GLN A 192 8.58 34.54 9.04
CA GLN A 192 8.63 35.98 8.85
C GLN A 192 8.89 36.32 7.38
N PRO A 193 8.18 37.32 6.80
CA PRO A 193 8.46 37.83 5.46
C PRO A 193 9.93 38.20 5.30
N GLY A 194 10.53 37.88 4.13
CA GLY A 194 11.91 38.25 3.80
C GLY A 194 13.00 37.44 4.50
N ASN A 195 12.66 36.41 5.28
CA ASN A 195 13.64 35.53 5.93
C ASN A 195 13.82 34.22 5.16
N GLU A 196 14.18 34.34 3.89
CA GLU A 196 14.31 33.22 2.96
C GLU A 196 15.39 32.22 3.39
N ASP A 197 16.48 32.69 4.01
CA ASP A 197 17.56 31.83 4.50
C ASP A 197 17.08 30.89 5.60
N ALA A 198 16.26 31.38 6.53
CA ALA A 198 15.67 30.54 7.58
C ALA A 198 14.72 29.51 6.97
N LEU A 199 13.93 29.90 5.97
CA LEU A 199 13.03 29.00 5.25
C LEU A 199 13.79 27.89 4.49
N LEU A 200 14.84 28.26 3.74
CA LEU A 200 15.70 27.30 3.05
C LEU A 200 16.36 26.34 4.04
N MET A 201 16.82 26.85 5.20
CA MET A 201 17.40 26.01 6.24
C MET A 201 16.38 25.03 6.82
N VAL A 202 15.14 25.47 7.10
CA VAL A 202 14.08 24.56 7.56
C VAL A 202 13.74 23.51 6.50
N GLN A 203 13.70 23.88 5.20
CA GLN A 203 13.48 22.94 4.11
C GLN A 203 14.60 21.89 4.00
N GLU A 204 15.86 22.31 4.14
CA GLU A 204 17.03 21.41 4.18
C GLU A 204 16.93 20.45 5.38
N LEU A 205 16.58 20.95 6.56
CA LEU A 205 16.41 20.13 7.77
C LEU A 205 15.21 19.17 7.67
N CYS A 206 14.13 19.56 6.98
CA CYS A 206 13.01 18.68 6.67
C CYS A 206 13.46 17.52 5.78
N ARG A 207 14.27 17.80 4.74
CA ARG A 207 14.84 16.77 3.85
C ARG A 207 15.74 15.82 4.64
N GLU A 208 16.68 16.37 5.42
CA GLU A 208 17.57 15.61 6.31
C GLU A 208 16.78 14.71 7.28
N ALA A 209 15.68 15.23 7.86
CA ALA A 209 14.82 14.48 8.76
C ALA A 209 14.04 13.34 8.05
N HIS A 210 13.68 13.51 6.78
CA HIS A 210 13.04 12.46 5.97
C HIS A 210 14.03 11.35 5.59
N ASP A 211 15.29 11.70 5.31
CA ASP A 211 16.36 10.75 4.99
C ASP A 211 16.86 9.97 6.22
N THR A 212 16.66 10.53 7.43
CA THR A 212 17.03 9.88 8.70
C THR A 212 16.00 8.81 9.09
N SER A 213 16.47 7.60 9.43
CA SER A 213 15.61 6.49 9.89
C SER A 213 14.81 6.89 11.14
N ARG A 214 13.61 6.31 11.31
CA ARG A 214 12.70 6.71 12.40
C ARG A 214 13.33 6.57 13.80
N GLU A 215 14.18 5.56 13.99
CA GLU A 215 14.88 5.22 15.23
C GLU A 215 16.04 6.18 15.53
N SER A 216 16.68 6.73 14.48
CA SER A 216 17.84 7.61 14.59
C SER A 216 17.50 9.09 14.58
N ARG A 217 16.22 9.46 14.37
CA ARG A 217 15.77 10.86 14.37
C ARG A 217 15.98 11.52 15.73
N MET A 218 16.65 12.68 15.69
CA MET A 218 16.77 13.56 16.85
C MET A 218 15.42 14.19 17.22
N ASP A 219 15.26 14.61 18.47
CA ASP A 219 14.00 15.15 18.97
C ASP A 219 13.53 16.41 18.23
N PHE A 220 14.47 17.25 17.79
CA PHE A 220 14.12 18.43 16.99
C PHE A 220 13.65 18.06 15.58
N GLN A 221 14.13 16.96 15.00
CA GLN A 221 13.67 16.46 13.70
C GLN A 221 12.25 15.90 13.81
N LYS A 222 11.97 15.14 14.89
CA LYS A 222 10.60 14.68 15.21
C LYS A 222 9.64 15.86 15.41
N TYR A 223 10.10 16.89 16.13
CA TYR A 223 9.33 18.12 16.31
C TYR A 223 9.10 18.85 14.99
N LEU A 224 10.14 19.04 14.18
CA LEU A 224 10.05 19.69 12.87
C LEU A 224 9.00 19.02 11.98
N LEU A 225 9.08 17.70 11.80
CA LEU A 225 8.16 16.96 10.92
C LEU A 225 6.70 16.98 11.40
N SER A 226 6.45 17.16 12.70
CA SER A 226 5.09 17.25 13.25
C SER A 226 4.53 18.68 13.23
N ALA A 227 5.36 19.67 13.56
CA ALA A 227 4.95 21.04 13.79
C ALA A 227 5.12 21.98 12.59
N TRP A 228 6.01 21.66 11.63
CA TRP A 228 6.24 22.52 10.48
C TRP A 228 5.04 22.55 9.54
N ARG A 229 4.66 23.77 9.16
CA ARG A 229 3.73 24.06 8.08
C ARG A 229 4.47 24.98 7.14
N ARG A 230 4.46 24.68 5.84
CA ARG A 230 5.13 25.50 4.84
C ARG A 230 4.49 26.90 4.90
N PRO A 231 5.25 27.98 5.17
CA PRO A 231 4.71 29.32 5.08
C PRO A 231 4.29 29.54 3.62
N VAL A 232 3.13 30.15 3.43
CA VAL A 232 2.64 30.55 2.11
C VAL A 232 3.65 31.55 1.58
N SER A 233 4.36 31.24 0.48
CA SER A 233 5.34 32.17 -0.06
C SER A 233 4.62 33.46 -0.44
N LEU A 234 5.16 34.58 0.01
CA LEU A 234 4.72 35.92 -0.36
C LEU A 234 5.25 36.25 -1.75
N ASP A 235 5.13 35.36 -2.73
CA ASP A 235 5.35 35.74 -4.12
C ASP A 235 4.21 36.71 -4.45
N GLU A 236 4.53 38.01 -4.45
CA GLU A 236 3.60 39.13 -4.21
C GLU A 236 2.59 39.36 -5.35
N ASP A 237 2.69 38.66 -6.48
CA ASP A 237 1.83 38.90 -7.63
C ASP A 237 0.51 38.11 -7.64
N ASP A 238 0.26 37.26 -6.63
CA ASP A 238 -1.02 36.55 -6.53
C ASP A 238 -1.77 36.80 -5.21
N ALA A 239 -1.80 38.06 -4.80
CA ALA A 239 -2.64 38.52 -3.68
C ALA A 239 -4.15 38.29 -3.93
N SER A 240 -4.56 38.12 -5.20
CA SER A 240 -5.93 37.83 -5.62
C SER A 240 -6.42 36.42 -5.28
N LEU A 241 -5.54 35.41 -5.17
CA LEU A 241 -5.92 34.07 -4.69
C LEU A 241 -5.95 33.97 -3.15
N ARG A 242 -5.51 34.99 -2.40
CA ARG A 242 -5.30 34.92 -0.95
C ARG A 242 -6.54 35.13 -0.08
N TYR A 243 -7.70 35.40 -0.69
CA TYR A 243 -9.00 35.34 -0.03
C TYR A 243 -9.81 34.12 -0.49
N ALA A 244 -9.15 33.04 -0.93
CA ALA A 244 -9.84 31.75 -0.93
C ALA A 244 -10.34 31.53 0.51
N PRO A 245 -11.67 31.53 0.74
CA PRO A 245 -12.24 31.37 2.07
C PRO A 245 -11.58 30.17 2.72
N SER A 246 -11.17 30.29 3.98
CA SER A 246 -10.55 29.21 4.75
C SER A 246 -11.31 27.93 4.43
N GLY A 247 -10.67 27.04 3.66
CA GLY A 247 -11.36 25.88 3.12
C GLY A 247 -12.00 25.09 4.27
N PRO A 248 -13.02 24.27 3.98
CA PRO A 248 -13.76 23.54 5.00
C PRO A 248 -12.80 22.87 6.00
N ASP A 249 -13.17 22.91 7.28
CA ASP A 249 -12.42 22.25 8.34
C ASP A 249 -12.20 20.78 8.00
N ASN A 250 -11.10 20.21 8.51
CA ASN A 250 -10.78 18.81 8.27
C ASN A 250 -11.88 17.91 8.87
N PRO A 251 -12.59 17.10 8.06
CA PRO A 251 -13.69 16.29 8.55
C PRO A 251 -13.25 15.34 9.65
N THR A 252 -14.18 15.01 10.54
CA THR A 252 -13.92 14.04 11.60
C THR A 252 -13.66 12.65 11.01
N PHE A 253 -13.06 11.75 11.78
CA PHE A 253 -12.78 10.40 11.29
C PHE A 253 -14.07 9.63 10.91
N ASP A 254 -15.16 9.90 11.63
CA ASP A 254 -16.46 9.29 11.44
C ASP A 254 -17.39 10.11 10.52
N ALA A 255 -16.90 11.24 10.00
CA ALA A 255 -17.62 12.02 8.99
C ALA A 255 -17.90 11.18 7.73
N PRO A 256 -19.10 11.31 7.14
CA PRO A 256 -19.50 10.56 5.95
C PRO A 256 -18.60 10.85 4.74
N ALA A 257 -18.63 9.97 3.75
CA ALA A 257 -17.74 10.07 2.58
C ALA A 257 -18.01 11.33 1.76
N GLU A 258 -19.25 11.82 1.76
CA GLU A 258 -19.70 13.04 1.10
C GLU A 258 -18.99 14.27 1.67
N GLU A 259 -18.87 14.37 3.01
CA GLU A 259 -18.13 15.46 3.66
C GLU A 259 -16.63 15.41 3.34
N TRP A 260 -16.05 14.21 3.30
CA TRP A 260 -14.67 14.01 2.85
C TRP A 260 -14.47 14.39 1.39
N ARG A 261 -15.43 14.11 0.51
CA ARG A 261 -15.39 14.51 -0.90
C ARG A 261 -15.38 16.04 -1.00
N THR A 262 -16.30 16.74 -0.35
CA THR A 262 -16.34 18.21 -0.34
C THR A 262 -15.03 18.80 0.18
N TYR A 263 -14.45 18.20 1.22
CA TYR A 263 -13.15 18.61 1.74
C TYR A 263 -12.01 18.46 0.72
N TYR A 264 -11.98 17.35 -0.03
CA TYR A 264 -10.98 17.12 -1.07
C TYR A 264 -11.19 17.99 -2.32
N GLU A 265 -12.45 18.31 -2.67
CA GLU A 265 -12.80 19.22 -3.76
C GLU A 265 -12.31 20.65 -3.48
N ALA A 266 -12.48 21.11 -2.24
CA ALA A 266 -12.04 22.44 -1.83
C ALA A 266 -10.51 22.62 -1.80
N ARG A 267 -9.71 21.57 -2.06
CA ARG A 267 -8.24 21.62 -1.99
C ARG A 267 -7.58 20.97 -3.22
N PRO A 268 -7.70 21.56 -4.42
CA PRO A 268 -7.30 20.90 -5.67
C PRO A 268 -5.79 20.79 -5.88
N SER A 269 -5.02 21.81 -5.47
CA SER A 269 -3.66 22.05 -5.97
C SER A 269 -2.52 21.56 -5.05
N SER A 270 -2.80 21.33 -3.77
CA SER A 270 -1.76 21.08 -2.76
C SER A 270 -1.96 19.79 -1.96
N PHE A 271 -3.13 19.15 -2.09
CA PHE A 271 -3.41 17.88 -1.42
C PHE A 271 -3.47 16.77 -2.45
N GLU A 272 -2.44 15.91 -2.47
CA GLU A 272 -2.55 14.63 -3.17
C GLU A 272 -3.79 13.91 -2.63
N LEU A 273 -4.67 13.49 -3.54
CA LEU A 273 -5.81 12.66 -3.15
C LEU A 273 -5.28 11.37 -2.50
N PRO A 274 -6.04 10.79 -1.56
CA PRO A 274 -5.68 9.50 -1.02
C PRO A 274 -5.49 8.47 -2.15
N ARG A 275 -4.52 7.57 -1.97
CA ARG A 275 -4.22 6.52 -2.95
C ARG A 275 -5.49 5.76 -3.35
N GLY A 276 -5.66 5.56 -4.66
CA GLY A 276 -6.82 4.91 -5.26
C GLY A 276 -8.08 5.77 -5.41
N VAL A 277 -8.06 7.03 -4.98
CA VAL A 277 -9.19 7.96 -5.20
C VAL A 277 -8.95 8.73 -6.50
N ARG A 278 -9.73 8.41 -7.53
CA ARG A 278 -9.64 9.07 -8.84
C ARG A 278 -10.34 10.43 -8.83
N ARG A 279 -10.04 11.22 -9.85
CA ARG A 279 -10.85 12.39 -10.23
C ARG A 279 -11.74 12.01 -11.41
N ASP A 280 -12.98 12.52 -11.42
CA ASP A 280 -13.88 12.46 -12.56
C ASP A 280 -13.47 13.47 -13.65
N SER A 281 -14.26 13.58 -14.72
CA SER A 281 -14.03 14.51 -15.82
C SER A 281 -14.04 15.98 -15.39
N ASP A 282 -14.70 16.30 -14.28
CA ASP A 282 -14.80 17.66 -13.74
C ASP A 282 -13.65 17.96 -12.77
N GLY A 283 -12.73 17.01 -12.59
CA GLY A 283 -11.65 17.10 -11.62
C GLY A 283 -12.09 16.87 -10.18
N ARG A 284 -13.33 16.42 -9.93
CA ARG A 284 -13.84 16.14 -8.59
C ARG A 284 -13.47 14.72 -8.15
N PRO A 285 -13.19 14.45 -6.86
CA PRO A 285 -12.94 13.10 -6.38
C PRO A 285 -14.15 12.19 -6.60
N VAL A 286 -13.92 11.02 -7.18
CA VAL A 286 -14.97 10.03 -7.42
C VAL A 286 -15.52 9.52 -6.09
N LEU A 287 -16.81 9.76 -5.83
CA LEU A 287 -17.44 9.48 -4.54
C LEU A 287 -17.34 8.00 -4.12
N SER A 288 -17.48 7.06 -5.08
CA SER A 288 -17.34 5.61 -4.79
C SER A 288 -15.96 5.27 -4.26
N ASP A 289 -14.91 5.88 -4.81
CA ASP A 289 -13.53 5.63 -4.39
C ASP A 289 -13.28 6.25 -3.01
N VAL A 290 -13.86 7.43 -2.73
CA VAL A 290 -13.83 8.04 -1.38
C VAL A 290 -14.54 7.14 -0.37
N LYS A 291 -15.72 6.61 -0.69
CA LYS A 291 -16.46 5.66 0.16
C LYS A 291 -15.60 4.44 0.48
N ALA A 292 -15.04 3.80 -0.54
CA ALA A 292 -14.16 2.64 -0.39
C ALA A 292 -12.94 2.96 0.50
N PHE A 293 -12.27 4.09 0.24
CA PHE A 293 -11.16 4.56 1.05
C PHE A 293 -11.56 4.76 2.52
N ARG A 294 -12.75 5.33 2.79
CA ARG A 294 -13.25 5.53 4.16
C ARG A 294 -13.59 4.21 4.85
N ILE A 295 -14.20 3.26 4.17
CA ILE A 295 -14.46 1.91 4.70
C ILE A 295 -13.14 1.27 5.14
N VAL A 296 -12.14 1.24 4.25
CA VAL A 296 -10.83 0.67 4.55
C VAL A 296 -10.12 1.39 5.69
N ALA A 297 -10.24 2.72 5.76
CA ALA A 297 -9.66 3.49 6.85
C ALA A 297 -10.30 3.17 8.21
N ARG A 298 -11.63 3.02 8.26
CA ARG A 298 -12.41 2.74 9.48
C ARG A 298 -12.28 1.30 9.97
N LEU A 299 -12.23 0.33 9.04
CA LEU A 299 -12.00 -1.08 9.34
C LEU A 299 -10.51 -1.40 9.56
N GLY A 300 -9.64 -0.39 9.50
CA GLY A 300 -8.21 -0.54 9.73
C GLY A 300 -7.83 -0.65 11.20
N PRO A 301 -6.54 -0.89 11.49
CA PRO A 301 -6.01 -0.76 12.85
C PRO A 301 -6.21 0.65 13.41
N ALA A 302 -6.42 0.76 14.72
CA ALA A 302 -6.62 2.04 15.39
C ALA A 302 -5.36 2.92 15.27
N LYS A 303 -5.54 4.26 15.24
CA LYS A 303 -4.41 5.19 15.10
C LYS A 303 -3.44 5.17 16.30
N SER A 304 -3.91 4.76 17.48
CA SER A 304 -3.12 4.73 18.72
C SER A 304 -2.10 3.59 18.75
N GLU A 305 -2.21 2.59 17.87
CA GLU A 305 -1.24 1.52 17.74
C GLU A 305 -0.12 2.00 16.80
N GLU A 306 0.97 2.52 17.38
CA GLU A 306 2.08 3.24 16.72
C GLU A 306 2.86 2.47 15.64
N ASN A 307 2.42 1.27 15.28
CA ASN A 307 3.12 0.44 14.31
C ASN A 307 2.66 0.77 12.87
N THR A 308 3.37 1.71 12.26
CA THR A 308 3.25 2.08 10.85
C THR A 308 3.32 0.87 9.92
N ASP A 309 4.15 -0.13 10.25
CA ASP A 309 4.36 -1.30 9.40
C ASP A 309 3.12 -2.17 9.35
N ILE A 310 2.40 -2.27 10.46
CA ILE A 310 1.14 -3.01 10.52
C ILE A 310 0.08 -2.36 9.66
N ARG A 311 -0.03 -1.02 9.69
CA ARG A 311 -1.00 -0.30 8.83
C ARG A 311 -0.65 -0.45 7.35
N SER A 312 0.64 -0.40 7.02
CA SER A 312 1.13 -0.65 5.65
C SER A 312 0.83 -2.09 5.21
N ARG A 313 1.10 -3.07 6.07
CA ARG A 313 0.78 -4.49 5.82
C ARG A 313 -0.72 -4.71 5.66
N TYR A 314 -1.54 -4.18 6.55
CA TYR A 314 -3.00 -4.20 6.46
C TYR A 314 -3.47 -3.68 5.10
N LYS A 315 -3.02 -2.48 4.70
CA LYS A 315 -3.40 -1.88 3.42
C LYS A 315 -3.03 -2.77 2.23
N ARG A 316 -1.82 -3.33 2.23
CA ARG A 316 -1.40 -4.28 1.18
C ARG A 316 -2.34 -5.48 1.11
N LEU A 317 -2.62 -6.14 2.24
CA LEU A 317 -3.52 -7.31 2.27
C LEU A 317 -4.94 -6.97 1.81
N VAL A 318 -5.47 -5.82 2.23
CA VAL A 318 -6.80 -5.33 1.81
C VAL A 318 -6.85 -5.04 0.32
N MET A 319 -5.88 -4.30 -0.20
CA MET A 319 -5.78 -4.03 -1.64
C MET A 319 -5.75 -5.35 -2.41
N THR A 320 -4.93 -6.29 -1.98
CA THR A 320 -4.79 -7.62 -2.61
C THR A 320 -6.10 -8.38 -2.65
N LEU A 321 -6.79 -8.41 -1.51
CA LEU A 321 -8.04 -9.14 -1.34
C LEU A 321 -9.15 -8.64 -2.28
N PHE A 322 -9.21 -7.32 -2.51
CA PHE A 322 -10.26 -6.69 -3.33
C PHE A 322 -9.81 -6.42 -4.77
N PHE A 323 -8.53 -6.50 -5.09
CA PHE A 323 -8.02 -6.32 -6.45
C PHE A 323 -8.60 -7.35 -7.42
N MET A 324 -8.60 -8.63 -7.02
CA MET A 324 -9.12 -9.74 -7.81
C MET A 324 -10.63 -9.94 -7.57
N PRO A 325 -11.48 -9.75 -8.61
CA PRO A 325 -12.92 -9.98 -8.48
C PRO A 325 -13.24 -11.39 -7.96
N GLY A 326 -14.21 -11.50 -7.05
CA GLY A 326 -14.67 -12.75 -6.47
C GLY A 326 -13.67 -13.45 -5.53
N LEU A 327 -12.48 -12.89 -5.29
CA LEU A 327 -11.53 -13.47 -4.33
C LEU A 327 -12.11 -13.45 -2.91
N TYR A 328 -12.66 -12.32 -2.48
CA TYR A 328 -13.31 -12.19 -1.18
C TYR A 328 -14.43 -13.23 -0.98
N ALA A 329 -15.31 -13.37 -1.98
CA ALA A 329 -16.40 -14.35 -1.97
C ALA A 329 -15.87 -15.78 -1.77
N ARG A 330 -14.84 -16.18 -2.52
CA ARG A 330 -14.18 -17.49 -2.38
C ARG A 330 -13.66 -17.72 -0.97
N PHE A 331 -13.00 -16.73 -0.37
CA PHE A 331 -12.52 -16.86 1.02
C PHE A 331 -13.68 -16.96 2.02
N THR A 332 -14.73 -16.14 1.89
CA THR A 332 -15.88 -16.18 2.81
C THR A 332 -16.60 -17.53 2.76
N THR A 333 -16.81 -18.08 1.56
CA THR A 333 -17.42 -19.41 1.36
C THR A 333 -16.54 -20.52 1.94
N ARG A 334 -15.23 -20.50 1.61
CA ARG A 334 -14.28 -21.51 2.10
C ARG A 334 -14.15 -21.51 3.63
N LEU A 335 -14.25 -20.34 4.26
CA LEU A 335 -14.16 -20.19 5.71
C LEU A 335 -15.51 -20.37 6.42
N GLY A 336 -16.61 -20.59 5.70
CA GLY A 336 -17.95 -20.77 6.28
C GLY A 336 -18.44 -19.54 7.06
N LEU A 337 -18.10 -18.33 6.62
CA LEU A 337 -18.41 -17.11 7.35
C LEU A 337 -19.83 -16.63 7.07
N THR A 338 -20.55 -16.24 8.12
CA THR A 338 -21.83 -15.54 8.02
C THR A 338 -21.58 -14.04 8.03
N ILE A 339 -22.22 -13.30 7.13
CA ILE A 339 -22.04 -11.85 6.95
C ILE A 339 -23.31 -11.14 7.43
N PRO A 340 -23.23 -10.22 8.41
CA PRO A 340 -24.36 -9.38 8.81
C PRO A 340 -24.86 -8.52 7.65
N GLY A 341 -26.17 -8.24 7.59
CA GLY A 341 -26.75 -7.38 6.55
C GLY A 341 -26.44 -5.89 6.69
N THR A 342 -25.86 -5.47 7.83
CA THR A 342 -25.51 -4.08 8.13
C THR A 342 -24.01 -3.93 8.30
N ILE A 343 -23.45 -2.87 7.72
CA ILE A 343 -22.02 -2.57 7.82
C ILE A 343 -21.71 -1.91 9.17
N ALA A 344 -20.87 -2.56 9.99
CA ALA A 344 -20.38 -2.02 11.25
C ALA A 344 -18.96 -1.50 11.08
N HIS A 345 -18.70 -0.25 11.50
CA HIS A 345 -17.37 0.35 11.44
C HIS A 345 -16.60 0.07 12.73
N ALA A 346 -15.99 -1.11 12.83
CA ALA A 346 -15.15 -1.47 13.97
C ALA A 346 -13.69 -1.63 13.53
N HIS A 347 -12.76 -1.10 14.33
CA HIS A 347 -11.33 -1.34 14.12
C HIS A 347 -10.97 -2.82 14.35
N ILE A 348 -10.00 -3.33 13.59
CA ILE A 348 -9.44 -4.67 13.81
C ILE A 348 -8.67 -4.70 15.15
N LYS A 349 -9.11 -5.57 16.09
CA LYS A 349 -8.56 -5.66 17.45
C LYS A 349 -7.46 -6.72 17.65
N ARG A 350 -7.16 -7.53 16.62
CA ARG A 350 -6.33 -8.73 16.76
C ARG A 350 -4.85 -8.35 16.92
N SER A 351 -4.11 -9.02 17.82
CA SER A 351 -2.68 -8.76 18.02
C SER A 351 -1.91 -8.97 16.71
N LEU A 352 -1.15 -7.93 16.35
CA LEU A 352 -0.80 -7.64 14.97
C LEU A 352 0.53 -8.27 14.53
N GLY A 353 1.09 -9.19 15.31
CA GLY A 353 2.40 -9.79 15.05
C GLY A 353 2.46 -10.54 13.71
N VAL A 354 1.36 -11.19 13.31
CA VAL A 354 1.24 -11.85 12.00
C VAL A 354 -0.17 -11.63 11.45
N LEU A 355 -0.40 -10.46 10.88
CA LEU A 355 -1.65 -10.17 10.16
C LEU A 355 -1.67 -10.96 8.83
N ALA A 356 -2.64 -11.86 8.65
CA ALA A 356 -2.84 -12.64 7.42
C ALA A 356 -4.13 -12.25 6.68
N VAL A 357 -4.25 -12.64 5.40
CA VAL A 357 -5.46 -12.37 4.59
C VAL A 357 -6.71 -12.96 5.23
N ASN A 358 -6.63 -14.18 5.77
CA ASN A 358 -7.75 -14.82 6.47
C ASN A 358 -8.25 -13.99 7.67
N ASP A 359 -7.39 -13.20 8.32
CA ASP A 359 -7.81 -12.32 9.42
C ASP A 359 -8.58 -11.11 8.90
N ILE A 360 -8.13 -10.54 7.78
CA ILE A 360 -8.82 -9.45 7.08
C ILE A 360 -10.20 -9.91 6.63
N VAL A 361 -10.30 -11.09 5.99
CA VAL A 361 -11.58 -11.64 5.51
C VAL A 361 -12.55 -11.81 6.67
N ARG A 362 -12.12 -12.45 7.77
CA ARG A 362 -12.97 -12.64 8.96
C ARG A 362 -13.43 -11.31 9.54
N HIS A 363 -12.52 -10.34 9.62
CA HIS A 363 -12.85 -9.03 10.15
C HIS A 363 -13.85 -8.28 9.27
N TYR A 364 -13.64 -8.23 7.96
CA TYR A 364 -14.55 -7.58 7.01
C TYR A 364 -15.92 -8.27 6.98
N ALA A 365 -15.94 -9.61 7.05
CA ALA A 365 -17.19 -10.37 7.12
C ALA A 365 -17.96 -10.07 8.41
N ALA A 366 -17.27 -10.05 9.56
CA ALA A 366 -17.87 -9.66 10.84
C ALA A 366 -18.37 -8.20 10.86
N CYS A 367 -17.79 -7.34 10.01
CA CYS A 367 -18.22 -5.96 9.81
C CYS A 367 -19.32 -5.79 8.76
N GLY A 368 -19.88 -6.88 8.20
CA GLY A 368 -20.99 -6.80 7.25
C GLY A 368 -20.60 -6.49 5.81
N ILE A 369 -19.31 -6.59 5.45
CA ILE A 369 -18.89 -6.40 4.05
C ILE A 369 -19.29 -7.63 3.25
N THR A 370 -20.19 -7.45 2.29
CA THR A 370 -20.66 -8.53 1.41
C THR A 370 -19.73 -8.72 0.20
N ALA A 371 -19.88 -9.84 -0.51
CA ALA A 371 -19.21 -10.04 -1.80
C ALA A 371 -19.55 -8.95 -2.83
N HIS A 372 -20.78 -8.43 -2.80
CA HIS A 372 -21.19 -7.33 -3.67
C HIS A 372 -20.42 -6.05 -3.35
N ASN A 373 -20.33 -5.65 -2.07
CA ASN A 373 -19.54 -4.46 -1.68
C ASN A 373 -18.05 -4.66 -2.04
N ALA A 374 -17.53 -5.87 -1.83
CA ALA A 374 -16.15 -6.21 -2.14
C ALA A 374 -15.81 -5.98 -3.62
N ASP A 375 -16.65 -6.47 -4.54
CA ASP A 375 -16.37 -6.41 -5.97
C ASP A 375 -16.73 -5.06 -6.61
N HIS A 376 -17.82 -4.43 -6.17
CA HIS A 376 -18.37 -3.22 -6.79
C HIS A 376 -17.95 -1.91 -6.11
N GLU A 377 -17.68 -1.91 -4.80
CA GLU A 377 -17.26 -0.70 -4.09
C GLU A 377 -15.75 -0.72 -3.83
N LEU A 378 -15.25 -1.77 -3.17
CA LEU A 378 -13.84 -1.85 -2.76
C LEU A 378 -12.91 -2.24 -3.92
N GLY A 379 -13.40 -3.06 -4.86
CA GLY A 379 -12.61 -3.58 -5.97
C GLY A 379 -12.07 -2.50 -6.92
N PRO A 380 -12.90 -1.58 -7.44
CA PRO A 380 -12.43 -0.49 -8.30
C PRO A 380 -11.35 0.37 -7.64
N TRP A 381 -11.56 0.73 -6.36
CA TRP A 381 -10.59 1.48 -5.56
C TRP A 381 -9.26 0.71 -5.40
N ALA A 382 -9.33 -0.59 -5.09
CA ALA A 382 -8.14 -1.43 -4.94
C ALA A 382 -7.34 -1.52 -6.24
N ARG A 383 -8.01 -1.67 -7.39
CA ARG A 383 -7.37 -1.66 -8.72
C ARG A 383 -6.67 -0.35 -9.02
N GLU A 384 -7.27 0.78 -8.68
CA GLU A 384 -6.60 2.07 -8.84
C GLU A 384 -5.39 2.21 -7.90
N CYS A 385 -5.50 1.75 -6.65
CA CYS A 385 -4.36 1.74 -5.74
C CYS A 385 -3.18 0.94 -6.32
N PHE A 386 -3.47 -0.17 -7.00
CA PHE A 386 -2.47 -0.96 -7.70
C PHE A 386 -1.91 -0.26 -8.94
N ALA A 387 -2.75 0.36 -9.77
CA ALA A 387 -2.31 1.16 -10.89
C ALA A 387 -1.35 2.29 -10.45
N ASP A 388 -1.63 2.94 -9.31
CA ASP A 388 -0.74 3.92 -8.68
C ASP A 388 0.62 3.32 -8.27
N VAL A 389 0.66 2.08 -7.77
CA VAL A 389 1.93 1.38 -7.41
C VAL A 389 2.76 1.12 -8.67
N VAL A 390 2.11 0.61 -9.72
CA VAL A 390 2.75 0.29 -11.00
C VAL A 390 3.28 1.57 -11.67
N ARG A 391 2.48 2.64 -11.71
CA ARG A 391 2.91 3.95 -12.25
C ARG A 391 4.13 4.52 -11.51
N LYS A 392 4.27 4.23 -10.21
CA LYS A 392 5.41 4.66 -9.38
C LYS A 392 6.62 3.71 -9.48
N GLY A 393 6.55 2.65 -10.28
CA GLY A 393 7.66 1.71 -10.49
C GLY A 393 7.98 0.81 -9.30
N VAL A 394 7.06 0.65 -8.36
CA VAL A 394 7.28 -0.15 -7.13
C VAL A 394 6.73 -1.57 -7.33
N THR A 395 7.28 -2.30 -8.29
CA THR A 395 6.76 -3.61 -8.74
C THR A 395 7.12 -4.78 -7.82
N GLU A 396 8.23 -4.71 -7.07
CA GLU A 396 8.64 -5.78 -6.14
C GLU A 396 7.59 -6.07 -5.05
N ASP A 397 6.82 -5.06 -4.66
CA ASP A 397 5.76 -5.21 -3.65
C ASP A 397 4.54 -5.99 -4.19
N LEU A 398 4.32 -5.97 -5.51
CA LEU A 398 3.24 -6.72 -6.17
C LEU A 398 3.54 -8.22 -6.23
N GLU A 399 4.77 -8.57 -6.62
CA GLU A 399 5.19 -9.97 -6.74
C GLU A 399 5.15 -10.68 -5.39
N ARG A 400 5.69 -10.06 -4.33
CA ARG A 400 5.65 -10.60 -2.97
C ARG A 400 4.22 -10.78 -2.45
N VAL A 401 3.32 -9.89 -2.86
CA VAL A 401 1.91 -9.94 -2.47
C VAL A 401 1.18 -11.09 -3.15
N LEU A 402 1.39 -11.29 -4.45
CA LEU A 402 0.81 -12.40 -5.19
C LEU A 402 1.37 -13.74 -4.70
N GLU A 403 2.68 -13.83 -4.46
CA GLU A 403 3.32 -15.01 -3.86
C GLU A 403 2.77 -15.34 -2.45
N ALA A 404 2.53 -14.32 -1.62
CA ALA A 404 2.00 -14.51 -0.27
C ALA A 404 0.56 -15.05 -0.24
N LEU A 405 -0.19 -14.93 -1.34
CA LEU A 405 -1.51 -15.53 -1.46
C LEU A 405 -1.48 -17.04 -1.70
N GLN A 406 -0.32 -17.61 -2.03
CA GLN A 406 -0.20 -19.01 -2.50
C GLN A 406 -1.23 -19.34 -3.59
N ILE A 407 -1.51 -18.35 -4.45
CA ILE A 407 -2.29 -18.53 -5.67
C ILE A 407 -1.30 -18.79 -6.78
#